data_AF-A6JRX3-F1
#
_entry.id   AF-A6JRX3-F1
#
_cell.length_a   1.000
_cell.length_b   1.000
_cell.length_c   1.000
_cell.angle_alpha   90.00
_cell.angle_beta   90.00
_cell.angle_gamma   90.00
#
_symmetry.space_group_name_H-M   'P 1'
#
loop_
_entity.id
_entity.type
_entity.pdbx_description
1 polymer ?
#
loop_
_entity_poly.entity_id
_entity_poly.type
_entity_poly.pdbx_seq_one_letter_code
_entity_poly.pdbx_strand_id
1 'polypeptide(L)' 'MSFFLPKELRWKDNVWSMPIGKDDDVQVVRGHYKGQQIGQVVQLYRKKYIIYIN' A
#
# COMPACT_ATOMS: atom_id res chain seq x y z
N MET A 1 6.61 4.72 -7.05
CA MET A 1 5.39 4.10 -6.49
C MET A 1 5.56 4.05 -4.99
N SER A 2 4.86 4.95 -4.28
CA SER A 2 4.90 5.10 -2.82
C SER A 2 3.47 5.11 -2.28
N PHE A 3 3.29 4.74 -1.02
CA PHE A 3 1.99 4.71 -0.34
C PHE A 3 2.01 5.56 0.92
N PHE A 4 0.82 6.01 1.33
CA PHE A 4 0.62 6.82 2.53
C PHE A 4 0.56 5.95 3.77
N LEU A 5 1.43 6.19 4.74
CA LEU A 5 1.42 5.42 5.97
C LEU A 5 0.17 5.70 6.82
N PRO A 6 -0.33 4.70 7.57
CA PRO A 6 -1.40 4.88 8.54
C PRO A 6 -0.95 5.81 9.67
N LYS A 7 -1.90 6.39 10.43
CA LYS A 7 -1.58 7.36 11.49
C LYS A 7 -0.60 6.79 12.54
N GLU A 8 -0.77 5.53 12.89
CA GLU A 8 0.06 4.82 13.86
C GLU A 8 1.54 4.74 13.43
N LEU A 9 1.82 4.29 12.20
CA LEU A 9 3.19 4.26 11.68
C LEU A 9 3.74 5.67 11.43
N ARG A 10 2.91 6.63 11.05
CA ARG A 10 3.36 8.03 10.85
C ARG A 10 3.92 8.63 12.13
N TRP A 11 3.34 8.36 13.30
CA TRP A 11 3.90 8.86 14.56
C TRP A 11 5.19 8.14 14.95
N LYS A 12 5.28 6.84 14.65
CA LYS A 12 6.47 6.04 14.96
C LYS A 12 7.68 6.45 14.11
N ASP A 13 7.47 6.55 12.80
CA ASP A 13 8.56 6.77 11.84
C ASP A 13 8.70 8.24 11.43
N ASN A 14 7.77 9.12 11.82
CA ASN A 14 7.72 10.55 11.49
C ASN A 14 7.79 10.86 9.97
N VAL A 15 7.38 9.90 9.13
CA VAL A 15 7.39 10.01 7.67
C VAL A 15 5.97 9.85 7.12
N TRP A 16 5.61 10.61 6.10
CA TRP A 16 4.27 10.59 5.50
C TRP A 16 4.03 9.45 4.50
N SER A 17 5.07 9.03 3.78
CA SER A 17 4.98 8.01 2.75
C SER A 17 6.27 7.19 2.63
N MET A 18 6.12 5.93 2.21
CA MET A 18 7.23 5.02 1.95
C MET A 18 7.06 4.34 0.58
N PRO A 19 8.16 3.91 -0.07
CA PRO A 19 8.07 3.10 -1.27
C PRO A 19 7.42 1.76 -0.96
N ILE A 20 6.58 1.26 -1.87
CA ILE A 20 5.91 -0.04 -1.71
C ILE A 20 6.86 -1.20 -2.06
N GLY A 21 6.88 -2.21 -1.19
CA GLY A 21 7.58 -3.48 -1.32
C GLY A 21 6.63 -4.65 -1.61
N LYS A 22 7.23 -5.82 -1.87
CA LYS A 22 6.50 -7.09 -1.78
C LYS A 22 6.23 -7.38 -0.31
N ASP A 23 5.17 -8.13 -0.05
CA ASP A 23 4.77 -8.59 1.28
C ASP A 23 4.21 -7.50 2.22
N ASP A 24 4.12 -6.24 1.75
CA ASP A 24 3.48 -5.16 2.49
C ASP A 24 1.96 -5.33 2.55
N ASP A 25 1.39 -5.06 3.72
CA ASP A 25 -0.05 -5.01 3.95
C ASP A 25 -0.61 -3.64 3.53
N VAL A 26 -1.54 -3.64 2.58
CA VAL A 26 -2.12 -2.42 2.01
C VAL A 26 -3.64 -2.41 2.09
N GLN A 27 -4.18 -1.20 2.27
CA GLN A 27 -5.62 -0.97 2.27
C GLN A 27 -6.03 -0.07 1.10
N VAL A 28 -7.05 -0.50 0.35
CA VAL A 28 -7.60 0.27 -0.77
C VAL A 28 -8.58 1.34 -0.25
N VAL A 29 -8.20 2.61 -0.41
CA VAL A 29 -8.98 3.77 0.10
C VAL A 29 -9.97 4.32 -0.94
N ARG A 30 -9.73 4.09 -2.23
CA ARG A 30 -10.53 4.62 -3.35
C ARG A 30 -10.78 3.54 -4.40
N GLY A 31 -11.84 3.69 -5.20
CA GLY A 31 -12.20 2.78 -6.29
C GLY A 31 -13.19 1.69 -5.88
N HIS A 32 -13.41 0.71 -6.76
CA HIS A 32 -14.42 -0.34 -6.59
C HIS A 32 -14.12 -1.30 -5.43
N TYR A 33 -12.84 -1.54 -5.14
CA TYR A 33 -12.39 -2.40 -4.04
C TYR A 33 -12.19 -1.65 -2.72
N LYS A 34 -12.78 -0.46 -2.58
CA LYS A 34 -12.68 0.35 -1.35
C LYS A 34 -13.31 -0.40 -0.17
N GLY A 35 -12.55 -0.55 0.91
CA GLY A 35 -13.04 -1.16 2.15
C GLY A 35 -13.02 -2.68 2.18
N GLN A 36 -12.43 -3.34 1.17
CA GLN A 36 -11.96 -4.73 1.37
C GLN A 36 -10.94 -4.78 2.52
N GLN A 37 -10.86 -5.95 3.15
CA GLN A 37 -9.88 -6.23 4.20
C GLN A 37 -8.46 -5.93 3.70
N ILE A 38 -7.54 -5.79 4.66
CA ILE A 38 -6.11 -5.58 4.41
C ILE A 38 -5.63 -6.70 3.47
N GLY A 39 -5.09 -6.31 2.32
CA GLY A 39 -4.57 -7.23 1.31
C GLY A 39 -3.05 -7.12 1.23
N GLN A 40 -2.39 -8.26 1.03
CA GLN A 40 -0.93 -8.31 0.94
C GLN A 40 -0.47 -8.08 -0.51
N VAL A 41 0.62 -7.33 -0.69
CA VAL A 41 1.22 -7.10 -2.02
C VAL A 41 1.95 -8.36 -2.50
N VAL A 42 1.45 -8.99 -3.56
CA VAL A 42 2.06 -10.19 -4.17
C VAL A 42 3.16 -9.80 -5.15
N GLN A 43 2.85 -8.85 -6.05
CA GLN A 43 3.73 -8.50 -7.14
C GLN A 43 3.66 -7.04 -7.51
N LEU A 44 4.84 -6.47 -7.76
CA LEU A 44 5.04 -5.11 -8.23
C LEU A 44 5.44 -5.12 -9.69
N TYR A 45 4.58 -4.56 -10.55
CA TYR A 45 4.90 -4.38 -11.95
C TYR A 45 5.17 -2.92 -12.27
N ARG A 46 6.42 -2.51 -11.98
CA ARG A 46 6.89 -1.12 -12.12
C ARG A 46 6.80 -0.60 -13.56
N LYS A 47 6.89 -1.45 -14.59
CA LYS A 47 6.79 -1.04 -16.00
C LYS A 47 5.40 -0.53 -16.39
N LYS A 48 4.32 -1.08 -15.79
CA LYS A 48 2.94 -0.64 -16.04
C LYS A 48 2.33 0.12 -14.85
N TYR A 49 3.10 0.38 -13.79
CA TYR A 49 2.61 0.97 -12.54
C TYR A 49 1.45 0.20 -11.89
N ILE A 50 1.44 -1.14 -12.05
CA ILE A 50 0.40 -2.02 -11.51
C ILE A 50 0.93 -2.70 -10.24
N ILE A 51 0.07 -2.78 -9.22
CA ILE A 51 0.31 -3.52 -7.98
C ILE A 51 -0.75 -4.62 -7.92
N TYR A 52 -0.31 -5.86 -7.74
CA TYR A 52 -1.19 -7.00 -7.50
C TYR A 52 -1.33 -7.20 -5.99
N ILE A 53 -2.56 -7.16 -5.52
CA ILE A 53 -2.96 -7.29 -4.12
C ILE A 53 -3.82 -8.56 -4.02
N ASN A 54 -3.58 -9.38 -2.99
CA ASN A 54 -4.41 -10.56 -2.67
C ASN A 54 -5.61 -10.19 -1.79
#